data_AF-A0A958AXJ6-F1
#
_entry.id   AF-A0A958AXJ6-F1
#
_cell.length_a   1.000
_cell.length_b   1.000
_cell.length_c   1.000
_cell.angle_alpha   90.00
_cell.angle_beta   90.00
_cell.angle_gamma   90.00
#
_symmetry.space_group_name_H-M   'P 1'
#
loop_
_entity.id
_entity.type
_entity.pdbx_description
1 polymer ?
#
loop_
_entity_poly.entity_id
_entity_poly.type
_entity_poly.pdbx_seq_one_letter_code
_entity_poly.pdbx_strand_id
1 'polypeptide(L)'
;CKAMADAGHGVEGSTVMTTMARNGTDLGIRVSGLGNRWFTGPSQVPDGLYFPGFTSADANADIGDSTITETAGIGAFAMAGAPAIVSFVSGTPKDAVNTTLEMYEITVAEHPHFKMPALDFRGTPVGVDIRKVIELGILPRINTGIAHREAGIGQVGAGLALPPVEAFEKALMAYAEDYLV
;
A
#
# COMPACT_ATOMS: atom_id res chain seq x y z
N CYS A 1 -5.33 -12.17 3.31
CA CYS A 1 -4.37 -11.07 3.58
C CYS A 1 -4.23 -10.79 5.07
N LYS A 2 -5.27 -10.27 5.75
CA LYS A 2 -5.22 -9.92 7.18
C LYS A 2 -4.63 -11.01 8.10
N ALA A 3 -5.11 -12.25 7.98
CA ALA A 3 -4.59 -13.36 8.78
C ALA A 3 -3.08 -13.62 8.57
N MET A 4 -2.56 -13.44 7.34
CA MET A 4 -1.13 -13.59 7.07
C MET A 4 -0.32 -12.44 7.68
N ALA A 5 -0.82 -11.20 7.56
CA ALA A 5 -0.16 -10.02 8.11
C ALA A 5 -0.13 -10.05 9.64
N ASP A 6 -1.21 -10.50 10.29
CA ASP A 6 -1.26 -10.64 11.74
C ASP A 6 -0.35 -11.78 12.26
N ALA A 7 -0.16 -12.85 11.49
CA ALA A 7 0.79 -13.90 11.84
C ALA A 7 2.25 -13.41 11.88
N GLY A 8 2.57 -12.32 11.16
CA GLY A 8 3.87 -11.65 11.20
C GLY A 8 3.94 -10.44 12.15
N HIS A 9 2.89 -10.16 12.92
CA HIS A 9 2.80 -9.02 13.83
C HIS A 9 3.26 -9.39 15.24
N GLY A 10 3.83 -8.42 15.97
CA GLY A 10 4.31 -8.62 17.35
C GLY A 10 5.70 -9.26 17.45
N VAL A 11 6.51 -9.16 16.39
CA VAL A 11 7.91 -9.61 16.41
C VAL A 11 8.78 -8.47 16.95
N GLU A 12 9.39 -8.69 18.11
CA GLU A 12 10.29 -7.73 18.76
C GLU A 12 11.41 -7.26 17.80
N GLY A 13 11.64 -5.94 17.77
CA GLY A 13 12.65 -5.33 16.90
C GLY A 13 12.35 -5.39 15.40
N SER A 14 11.17 -5.85 14.97
CA SER A 14 10.83 -5.87 13.55
C SER A 14 10.34 -4.51 13.04
N THR A 15 10.93 -4.04 11.94
CA THR A 15 10.55 -2.80 11.23
C THR A 15 9.51 -3.03 10.13
N VAL A 16 8.97 -4.26 10.04
CA VAL A 16 8.01 -4.61 8.98
C VAL A 16 6.63 -4.04 9.27
N MET A 17 6.10 -3.28 8.33
CA MET A 17 4.69 -2.87 8.31
C MET A 17 3.79 -4.09 8.18
N THR A 18 2.84 -4.23 9.10
CA THR A 18 1.92 -5.38 9.21
C THR A 18 0.46 -4.97 9.09
N THR A 19 0.18 -3.67 8.99
CA THR A 19 -1.13 -3.17 8.62
C THR A 19 -0.97 -1.84 7.92
N MET A 20 -1.73 -1.66 6.85
CA MET A 20 -2.04 -0.37 6.24
C MET A 20 -3.55 -0.33 6.02
N ALA A 21 -4.21 0.70 6.50
CA ALA A 21 -5.67 0.87 6.43
C ALA A 21 -6.02 2.36 6.39
N ARG A 22 -7.18 2.70 5.82
CA ARG A 22 -7.65 4.09 5.73
C ARG A 22 -9.16 4.18 5.91
N ASN A 23 -9.63 5.35 6.33
CA ASN A 23 -11.03 5.57 6.70
C ASN A 23 -11.70 6.73 5.94
N GLY A 24 -11.07 7.25 4.89
CA GLY A 24 -11.56 8.41 4.15
C GLY A 24 -11.17 9.77 4.74
N THR A 25 -10.46 9.80 5.88
CA THR A 25 -9.84 11.01 6.44
C THR A 25 -8.35 10.79 6.66
N ASP A 26 -7.98 9.66 7.25
CA ASP A 26 -6.63 9.30 7.67
C ASP A 26 -6.27 7.91 7.14
N LEU A 27 -4.99 7.76 6.79
CA LEU A 27 -4.38 6.46 6.56
C LEU A 27 -3.44 6.18 7.72
N GLY A 28 -3.57 4.97 8.27
CA GLY A 28 -2.78 4.49 9.37
C GLY A 28 -1.98 3.24 9.02
N ILE A 29 -0.79 3.14 9.61
CA ILE A 29 0.03 1.93 9.58
C ILE A 29 0.27 1.37 10.99
N ARG A 30 0.49 0.05 11.06
CA ARG A 30 1.06 -0.62 12.24
C ARG A 30 2.32 -1.38 11.84
N VAL A 31 3.29 -1.40 12.73
CA VAL A 31 4.61 -2.01 12.52
C VAL A 31 4.81 -3.10 13.55
N SER A 32 5.36 -4.25 13.12
CA SER A 32 5.41 -5.47 13.92
C SER A 32 6.07 -5.29 15.29
N GLY A 33 7.24 -4.62 15.32
CA GLY A 33 7.98 -4.36 16.56
C GLY A 33 7.44 -3.21 17.41
N LEU A 34 6.39 -2.50 16.98
CA LEU A 34 5.84 -1.33 17.69
C LEU A 34 4.47 -1.61 18.34
N GLY A 35 4.09 -2.89 18.41
CA GLY A 35 2.85 -3.35 19.03
C GLY A 35 1.61 -2.80 18.33
N ASN A 36 0.59 -2.45 19.13
CA ASN A 36 -0.71 -1.99 18.62
C ASN A 36 -0.78 -0.49 18.29
N ARG A 37 0.34 0.24 18.32
CA ARG A 37 0.37 1.67 18.00
C ARG A 37 0.01 1.91 16.53
N TRP A 38 -0.80 2.92 16.30
CA TRP A 38 -1.14 3.42 14.96
C TRP A 38 -0.35 4.69 14.67
N PHE A 39 0.24 4.74 13.49
CA PHE A 39 0.91 5.93 12.96
C PHE A 39 0.14 6.42 11.76
N THR A 40 -0.36 7.66 11.82
CA THR A 40 -1.33 8.19 10.86
C THR A 40 -0.86 9.46 10.17
N GLY A 41 -1.41 9.69 8.98
CA GLY A 41 -1.40 10.96 8.27
C GLY A 41 -2.67 11.11 7.41
N PRO A 42 -2.84 12.25 6.73
CA PRO A 42 -4.03 12.49 5.91
C PRO A 42 -4.14 11.49 4.75
N SER A 43 -5.32 10.90 4.57
CA SER A 43 -5.62 10.09 3.39
C SER A 43 -5.54 10.93 2.13
N GLN A 44 -4.92 10.39 1.08
CA GLN A 44 -4.81 11.06 -0.20
C GLN A 44 -6.05 10.81 -1.06
N VAL A 45 -6.38 11.73 -1.96
CA VAL A 45 -7.38 11.48 -3.02
C VAL A 45 -6.71 10.63 -4.10
N PRO A 46 -7.24 9.45 -4.47
CA PRO A 46 -6.61 8.64 -5.49
C PRO A 46 -6.64 9.33 -6.87
N ASP A 47 -5.54 9.21 -7.60
CA ASP A 47 -5.40 9.72 -8.97
C ASP A 47 -5.64 8.58 -9.97
N GLY A 48 -6.47 8.81 -11.00
CA GLY A 48 -6.83 7.74 -11.92
C GLY A 48 -7.95 8.07 -12.88
N LEU A 49 -8.57 7.01 -13.40
CA LEU A 49 -9.63 7.08 -14.40
C LEU A 49 -10.99 7.19 -13.72
N TYR A 50 -11.79 8.15 -14.19
CA TYR A 50 -13.16 8.37 -13.73
C TYR A 50 -14.16 7.79 -14.73
N PHE A 51 -15.26 7.26 -14.21
CA PHE A 51 -16.36 6.77 -15.03
C PHE A 51 -17.06 7.94 -15.75
N PRO A 52 -17.71 7.71 -16.91
CA PRO A 52 -18.40 8.76 -17.64
C PRO A 52 -19.38 9.53 -16.74
N GLY A 53 -19.24 10.86 -16.71
CA GLY A 53 -20.07 11.75 -15.90
C GLY A 53 -19.48 12.11 -14.54
N PHE A 54 -18.34 11.54 -14.14
CA PHE A 54 -17.63 11.88 -12.91
C PHE A 54 -16.26 12.50 -13.18
N THR A 55 -15.76 13.24 -12.20
CA THR A 55 -14.47 13.93 -12.21
C THR A 55 -13.77 13.81 -10.86
N SER A 56 -12.53 14.31 -10.77
CA SER A 56 -11.81 14.37 -9.49
C SER A 56 -12.47 15.24 -8.43
N ALA A 57 -13.36 16.16 -8.80
CA ALA A 57 -14.14 16.95 -7.85
C ALA A 57 -15.17 16.11 -7.07
N ASP A 58 -15.51 14.93 -7.59
CA ASP A 58 -16.50 14.02 -7.03
C ASP A 58 -15.87 12.98 -6.10
N ALA A 59 -14.54 12.88 -6.07
CA ALA A 59 -13.80 11.86 -5.34
C ALA A 59 -13.74 12.13 -3.83
N ASN A 60 -13.86 11.05 -3.05
CA ASN A 60 -13.47 11.03 -1.64
C ASN A 60 -11.97 10.75 -1.48
N ALA A 61 -11.39 11.13 -0.35
CA ALA A 61 -10.09 10.60 0.04
C ALA A 61 -10.14 9.07 0.23
N ASP A 62 -9.01 8.40 0.04
CA ASP A 62 -8.92 6.95 0.01
C ASP A 62 -9.49 6.30 1.29
N ILE A 63 -10.23 5.20 1.13
CA ILE A 63 -11.04 4.60 2.19
C ILE A 63 -11.07 3.08 2.09
N GLY A 64 -11.06 2.45 3.26
CA GLY A 64 -11.22 1.01 3.45
C GLY A 64 -9.96 0.31 3.99
N ASP A 65 -10.12 -0.97 4.28
CA ASP A 65 -9.04 -1.83 4.78
C ASP A 65 -8.35 -2.61 3.66
N SER A 66 -8.75 -2.42 2.39
CA SER A 66 -8.26 -3.19 1.24
C SER A 66 -6.75 -3.13 1.04
N THR A 67 -6.08 -2.07 1.52
CA THR A 67 -4.61 -1.89 1.57
C THR A 67 -3.88 -2.97 2.37
N ILE A 68 -4.62 -3.78 3.14
CA ILE A 68 -4.08 -5.00 3.73
C ILE A 68 -3.60 -6.00 2.66
N THR A 69 -4.07 -5.85 1.41
CA THR A 69 -3.67 -6.66 0.26
C THR A 69 -2.23 -6.36 -0.15
N GLU A 70 -1.89 -5.07 -0.28
CA GLU A 70 -0.54 -4.58 -0.52
C GLU A 70 0.39 -4.92 0.65
N THR A 71 -0.10 -4.79 1.88
CA THR A 71 0.65 -5.23 3.08
C THR A 71 1.04 -6.71 3.00
N ALA A 72 0.18 -7.55 2.40
CA ALA A 72 0.42 -8.97 2.19
C ALA A 72 1.14 -9.31 0.87
N GLY A 73 1.64 -8.31 0.14
CA GLY A 73 2.37 -8.49 -1.11
C GLY A 73 1.50 -8.84 -2.33
N ILE A 74 0.23 -8.45 -2.35
CA ILE A 74 -0.66 -8.55 -3.53
C ILE A 74 -1.14 -7.13 -3.90
N GLY A 75 -2.04 -6.98 -4.87
CA GLY A 75 -2.59 -5.68 -5.26
C GLY A 75 -1.57 -4.92 -6.09
N ALA A 76 -1.28 -3.67 -5.73
CA ALA A 76 -0.24 -2.88 -6.39
C ALA A 76 1.13 -3.59 -6.44
N PHE A 77 1.45 -4.36 -5.40
CA PHE A 77 2.72 -5.09 -5.27
C PHE A 77 2.85 -6.25 -6.26
N ALA A 78 1.74 -6.70 -6.85
CA ALA A 78 1.70 -7.80 -7.81
C ALA A 78 1.21 -7.36 -9.20
N MET A 79 1.28 -6.06 -9.53
CA MET A 79 0.77 -5.50 -10.78
C MET A 79 1.37 -6.13 -12.03
N ALA A 80 2.63 -6.56 -11.98
CA ALA A 80 3.28 -7.28 -13.09
C ALA A 80 2.52 -8.56 -13.48
N GLY A 81 1.80 -9.18 -12.54
CA GLY A 81 0.96 -10.35 -12.77
C GLY A 81 -0.45 -10.03 -13.30
N ALA A 82 -0.84 -8.76 -13.40
CA ALA A 82 -2.19 -8.35 -13.76
C ALA A 82 -2.21 -7.21 -14.82
N PRO A 83 -1.55 -7.34 -15.98
CA PRO A 83 -1.40 -6.25 -16.94
C PRO A 83 -2.74 -5.70 -17.48
N ALA A 84 -3.83 -6.47 -17.43
CA ALA A 84 -5.15 -6.02 -17.88
C ALA A 84 -5.69 -4.83 -17.06
N ILE A 85 -5.33 -4.73 -15.77
CA ILE A 85 -5.90 -3.72 -14.87
C ILE A 85 -5.43 -2.30 -15.19
N VAL A 86 -4.30 -2.12 -15.88
CA VAL A 86 -3.76 -0.77 -16.18
C VAL A 86 -4.72 0.08 -17.02
N SER A 87 -5.58 -0.57 -17.80
CA SER A 87 -6.67 0.09 -18.53
C SER A 87 -7.76 0.67 -17.63
N PHE A 88 -7.83 0.21 -16.38
CA PHE A 88 -8.85 0.57 -15.39
C PHE A 88 -8.31 1.49 -14.28
N VAL A 89 -7.07 1.26 -13.81
CA VAL A 89 -6.45 2.08 -12.74
C VAL A 89 -5.56 3.22 -13.24
N SER A 90 -5.33 3.32 -14.56
CA SER A 90 -4.34 4.18 -15.23
C SER A 90 -2.93 3.55 -15.35
N GLY A 91 -2.17 4.04 -16.34
CA GLY A 91 -0.80 3.60 -16.66
C GLY A 91 -0.71 2.61 -17.83
N THR A 92 0.50 2.07 -18.02
CA THR A 92 0.82 1.08 -19.07
C THR A 92 1.21 -0.27 -18.45
N PRO A 93 1.19 -1.38 -19.22
CA PRO A 93 1.71 -2.66 -18.72
C PRO A 93 3.17 -2.58 -18.26
N LYS A 94 3.97 -1.68 -18.84
CA LYS A 94 5.34 -1.41 -18.40
C LYS A 94 5.36 -0.74 -17.02
N ASP A 95 4.46 0.19 -16.77
CA ASP A 95 4.33 0.83 -15.45
C ASP A 95 3.94 -0.18 -14.37
N ALA A 96 3.04 -1.11 -14.68
CA ALA A 96 2.70 -2.22 -13.78
C ALA A 96 3.91 -3.09 -13.39
N VAL A 97 4.79 -3.38 -14.35
CA VAL A 97 6.07 -4.07 -14.09
C VAL A 97 6.97 -3.22 -13.23
N ASN A 98 7.17 -1.95 -13.59
CA ASN A 98 8.03 -1.02 -12.85
C ASN A 98 7.57 -0.83 -11.41
N THR A 99 6.26 -0.68 -11.17
CA THR A 99 5.67 -0.61 -9.83
C THR A 99 6.03 -1.84 -9.00
N THR A 100 5.87 -3.04 -9.57
CA THR A 100 6.25 -4.28 -8.87
C THR A 100 7.75 -4.31 -8.56
N LEU A 101 8.59 -3.88 -9.50
CA LEU A 101 10.04 -3.81 -9.32
C LEU A 101 10.45 -2.82 -8.22
N GLU A 102 9.84 -1.64 -8.20
CA GLU A 102 10.05 -0.60 -7.17
C GLU A 102 9.67 -1.11 -5.77
N MET A 103 8.62 -1.93 -5.64
CA MET A 103 8.23 -2.50 -4.35
C MET A 103 9.22 -3.55 -3.80
N TYR A 104 10.05 -4.18 -4.64
CA TYR A 104 11.15 -5.02 -4.12
C TYR A 104 12.19 -4.22 -3.37
N GLU A 105 12.41 -2.95 -3.72
CA GLU A 105 13.41 -2.11 -3.06
C GLU A 105 13.06 -1.88 -1.59
N ILE A 106 11.77 -1.69 -1.28
CA ILE A 106 11.29 -1.40 0.08
C ILE A 106 10.81 -2.61 0.88
N THR A 107 10.83 -3.81 0.29
CA THR A 107 10.42 -5.04 0.98
C THR A 107 11.61 -5.88 1.43
N VAL A 108 11.37 -6.79 2.39
CA VAL A 108 12.42 -7.65 2.97
C VAL A 108 12.52 -9.02 2.31
N ALA A 109 11.49 -9.45 1.58
CA ALA A 109 11.45 -10.78 0.98
C ALA A 109 10.57 -10.86 -0.27
N GLU A 110 10.72 -11.97 -1.00
CA GLU A 110 9.79 -12.42 -2.02
C GLU A 110 8.86 -13.51 -1.45
N HIS A 111 7.57 -13.48 -1.78
CA HIS A 111 6.63 -14.47 -1.30
C HIS A 111 6.91 -15.86 -1.90
N PRO A 112 6.96 -16.95 -1.11
CA PRO A 112 7.30 -18.27 -1.62
C PRO A 112 6.20 -18.88 -2.52
N HIS A 113 4.95 -18.46 -2.34
CA HIS A 113 3.79 -19.06 -3.02
C HIS A 113 3.09 -18.16 -4.03
N PHE A 114 3.27 -16.84 -3.96
CA PHE A 114 2.62 -15.91 -4.88
C PHE A 114 3.63 -15.56 -5.95
N LYS A 115 3.63 -16.33 -7.03
CA LYS A 115 4.60 -16.22 -8.12
C LYS A 115 4.01 -15.50 -9.32
N MET A 116 4.81 -14.67 -9.98
CA MET A 116 4.40 -13.92 -11.17
C MET A 116 5.09 -14.46 -12.42
N PRO A 117 4.37 -15.11 -13.35
CA PRO A 117 4.97 -15.65 -14.58
C PRO A 117 5.68 -14.59 -15.43
N ALA A 118 5.16 -13.36 -15.46
CA ALA A 118 5.74 -12.25 -16.21
C ALA A 118 7.12 -11.78 -15.69
N LEU A 119 7.51 -12.22 -14.49
CA LEU A 119 8.81 -11.95 -13.88
C LEU A 119 9.54 -13.25 -13.56
N ASP A 120 9.52 -14.21 -14.50
CA ASP A 120 10.19 -15.52 -14.38
C ASP A 120 9.82 -16.27 -13.08
N PHE A 121 8.56 -16.18 -12.67
CA PHE A 121 8.04 -16.79 -11.43
C PHE A 121 8.73 -16.32 -10.15
N ARG A 122 9.30 -15.11 -10.14
CA ARG A 122 9.66 -14.41 -8.89
C ARG A 122 8.46 -14.28 -7.96
N GLY A 123 8.73 -14.34 -6.65
CA GLY A 123 7.69 -14.19 -5.64
C GLY A 123 7.31 -12.72 -5.46
N THR A 124 6.05 -12.40 -5.20
CA THR A 124 5.65 -11.00 -5.00
C THR A 124 6.42 -10.34 -3.83
N PRO A 125 6.74 -9.05 -3.92
CA PRO A 125 7.42 -8.32 -2.84
C PRO A 125 6.56 -8.34 -1.58
N VAL A 126 7.14 -8.66 -0.42
CA VAL A 126 6.40 -8.76 0.85
C VAL A 126 7.22 -8.30 2.05
N GLY A 127 6.52 -7.71 3.03
CA GLY A 127 7.12 -7.18 4.25
C GLY A 127 7.80 -5.84 4.00
N VAL A 128 7.00 -4.78 3.89
CA VAL A 128 7.49 -3.40 3.72
C VAL A 128 8.30 -3.00 4.95
N ASP A 129 9.55 -2.62 4.77
CA ASP A 129 10.43 -2.13 5.82
C ASP A 129 10.33 -0.60 5.91
N ILE A 130 9.85 -0.08 7.04
CA ILE A 130 9.68 1.36 7.23
C ILE A 130 10.99 2.15 7.09
N ARG A 131 12.15 1.52 7.35
CA ARG A 131 13.45 2.18 7.20
C ARG A 131 13.76 2.44 5.74
N LYS A 132 13.56 1.43 4.89
CA LYS A 132 13.81 1.52 3.45
C LYS A 132 12.86 2.51 2.77
N VAL A 133 11.60 2.57 3.22
CA VAL A 133 10.63 3.57 2.74
C VAL A 133 11.16 4.99 2.93
N ILE A 134 11.67 5.32 4.12
CA ILE A 134 12.20 6.65 4.42
C ILE A 134 13.57 6.88 3.76
N GLU A 135 14.48 5.91 3.83
CA GLU A 135 15.83 6.01 3.27
C GLU A 135 15.82 6.23 1.75
N LEU A 136 14.97 5.48 1.03
CA LEU A 136 14.90 5.51 -0.44
C LEU A 136 13.89 6.54 -0.95
N GLY A 137 13.02 7.08 -0.08
CA GLY A 137 11.92 7.95 -0.48
C GLY A 137 10.86 7.24 -1.34
N ILE A 138 10.76 5.92 -1.25
CA ILE A 138 9.82 5.10 -2.02
C ILE A 138 8.64 4.71 -1.11
N LEU A 139 7.45 5.22 -1.41
CA LEU A 139 6.23 4.88 -0.68
C LEU A 139 5.55 3.63 -1.25
N PRO A 140 4.89 2.80 -0.42
CA PRO A 140 4.06 1.69 -0.90
C PRO A 140 3.01 2.18 -1.90
N ARG A 141 2.97 1.57 -3.08
CA ARG A 141 1.92 1.84 -4.08
C ARG A 141 0.61 1.21 -3.64
N ILE A 142 -0.51 1.87 -3.94
CA ILE A 142 -1.87 1.37 -3.64
C ILE A 142 -2.69 1.44 -4.92
N ASN A 143 -3.31 0.33 -5.31
CA ASN A 143 -4.39 0.32 -6.31
C ASN A 143 -5.72 0.35 -5.57
N THR A 144 -6.59 1.29 -5.90
CA THR A 144 -7.85 1.47 -5.17
C THR A 144 -8.99 1.90 -6.10
N GLY A 145 -10.22 1.59 -5.68
CA GLY A 145 -11.41 2.18 -6.27
C GLY A 145 -11.58 3.61 -5.77
N ILE A 146 -12.00 4.52 -6.64
CA ILE A 146 -12.32 5.90 -6.28
C ILE A 146 -13.79 5.92 -5.85
N ALA A 147 -14.04 6.14 -4.56
CA ALA A 147 -15.38 6.32 -4.03
C ALA A 147 -15.84 7.77 -4.20
N HIS A 148 -17.13 7.97 -4.43
CA HIS A 148 -17.74 9.30 -4.43
C HIS A 148 -17.73 9.90 -3.02
N ARG A 149 -17.54 11.23 -2.91
CA ARG A 149 -17.55 11.96 -1.63
C ARG A 149 -18.93 12.05 -0.96
N GLU A 150 -19.99 11.94 -1.74
CA GLU A 150 -21.37 11.87 -1.22
C GLU A 150 -21.82 10.42 -1.01
N ALA A 151 -22.43 10.16 0.15
CA ALA A 151 -22.86 8.84 0.56
C ALA A 151 -23.92 8.23 -0.39
N GLY A 152 -23.76 6.95 -0.70
CA GLY A 152 -24.75 6.17 -1.47
C GLY A 152 -24.52 6.15 -2.99
N ILE A 153 -23.62 6.97 -3.54
CA ILE A 153 -23.30 6.95 -4.98
C ILE A 153 -22.35 5.79 -5.33
N GLY A 154 -21.39 5.48 -4.46
CA GLY A 154 -20.49 4.34 -4.61
C GLY A 154 -19.24 4.65 -5.44
N GLN A 155 -18.76 3.67 -6.20
CA GLN A 155 -17.51 3.80 -6.96
C GLN A 155 -17.71 4.64 -8.23
N VAL A 156 -16.83 5.62 -8.43
CA VAL A 156 -16.85 6.57 -9.55
C VAL A 156 -15.59 6.55 -10.40
N GLY A 157 -14.65 5.67 -10.06
CA GLY A 157 -13.42 5.48 -10.80
C GLY A 157 -12.51 4.44 -10.16
N ALA A 158 -11.29 4.36 -10.66
CA ALA A 158 -10.21 3.59 -10.05
C ALA A 158 -8.87 4.23 -10.35
N GLY A 159 -7.92 4.05 -9.45
CA GLY A 159 -6.69 4.82 -9.49
C GLY A 159 -5.61 4.31 -8.55
N LEU A 160 -4.55 5.09 -8.53
CA LEU A 160 -3.40 4.93 -7.66
C LEU A 160 -3.53 5.90 -6.48
N ALA A 161 -3.18 5.42 -5.30
CA ALA A 161 -2.98 6.25 -4.12
C ALA A 161 -1.59 5.98 -3.52
N LEU A 162 -1.13 6.93 -2.73
CA LEU A 162 0.07 6.80 -1.91
C LEU A 162 -0.32 7.03 -0.45
N PRO A 163 0.30 6.29 0.49
CA PRO A 163 0.15 6.62 1.89
C PRO A 163 0.88 7.92 2.24
N PRO A 164 0.41 8.67 3.25
CA PRO A 164 1.11 9.84 3.78
C PRO A 164 2.48 9.45 4.34
N VAL A 165 3.52 10.16 3.92
CA VAL A 165 4.90 9.93 4.39
C VAL A 165 5.02 10.09 5.91
N GLU A 166 4.20 10.97 6.48
CA GLU A 166 4.17 11.28 7.91
C GLU A 166 3.85 10.05 8.76
N ALA A 167 3.09 9.08 8.23
CA ALA A 167 2.82 7.82 8.93
C ALA A 167 4.11 6.99 9.10
N PHE A 168 4.99 7.00 8.10
CA PHE A 168 6.27 6.29 8.13
C PHE A 168 7.32 7.03 8.95
N GLU A 169 7.37 8.37 8.85
CA GLU A 169 8.28 9.19 9.67
C GLU A 169 7.99 8.99 11.16
N LYS A 170 6.72 9.09 11.57
CA LYS A 170 6.32 8.87 12.97
C LYS A 170 6.64 7.45 13.44
N ALA A 171 6.43 6.45 12.59
CA ALA A 171 6.75 5.06 12.92
C ALA A 171 8.26 4.85 13.08
N LEU A 172 9.07 5.44 12.21
CA LEU A 172 10.53 5.33 12.27
C LEU A 172 11.10 6.03 13.52
N MET A 173 10.58 7.20 13.87
CA MET A 173 10.97 7.91 15.09
C MET A 173 10.63 7.10 16.34
N ALA A 174 9.41 6.55 16.44
CA ALA A 174 9.02 5.69 17.55
C ALA A 174 9.85 4.40 17.63
N TYR A 175 10.25 3.84 16.48
CA TYR A 175 11.16 2.69 16.45
C TYR A 175 12.55 3.05 17.00
N ALA A 176 13.08 4.22 16.64
CA ALA A 176 14.37 4.67 17.15
C ALA A 176 14.33 4.86 18.68
N GLU A 177 13.26 5.47 19.22
CA GLU A 177 13.06 5.66 20.66
C GLU A 177 13.03 4.33 21.43
N ASP A 178 12.39 3.29 20.88
CA ASP A 178 12.22 2.01 21.56
C ASP A 178 13.45 1.10 21.47
N TYR A 179 14.23 1.18 20.39
CA TYR A 179 15.26 0.17 20.07
C TYR A 179 16.67 0.70 19.80
N LEU A 180 16.86 2.01 19.65
CA LEU A 180 18.16 2.61 19.30
C LEU A 180 18.67 3.63 20.33
N VAL A 181 17.92 3.89 21.40
CA VAL A 181 18.29 4.78 22.51
C VAL A 181 18.73 3.98 23.73
#